data_AF-A0A519KHX1-F1
#
_entry.id   AF-A0A519KHX1-F1
#
_cell.length_a   1.000
_cell.length_b   1.000
_cell.length_c   1.000
_cell.angle_alpha   90.00
_cell.angle_beta   90.00
_cell.angle_gamma   90.00
#
_symmetry.space_group_name_H-M   'P 1'
#
loop_
_entity.id
_entity.type
_entity.pdbx_description
1 polymer ?
#
loop_
_entity_poly.entity_id
_entity_poly.type
_entity_poly.pdbx_seq_one_letter_code
_entity_poly.pdbx_strand_id
1 'polypeptide(L)'
;MPLLLLLLSLTSGYAQKKFPTSEVNFLAGGDGTITMRAIGTGSNEQKAIILAEQNAINVLLFRGLPESEQKEALIGYSEAEAKENNKQYFEKLYSQRYKLFIMSSVPVTAFAKQKGGVKSITMDVKVNLIALRKDLEQNNIIRKFGF
;
A
#
# COMPACT_ATOMS: atom_id res chain seq x y z
N MET A 1 -28.43 24.24 -54.29
CA MET A 1 -27.69 23.04 -53.85
C MET A 1 -26.73 23.45 -52.75
N PRO A 2 -27.11 23.38 -51.46
CA PRO A 2 -26.20 23.75 -50.38
C PRO A 2 -25.28 22.57 -50.03
N LEU A 3 -24.03 22.94 -49.77
CA LEU A 3 -22.88 22.13 -49.40
C LEU A 3 -23.01 21.71 -47.93
N LEU A 4 -23.08 20.40 -47.64
CA LEU A 4 -23.12 19.86 -46.27
C LEU A 4 -21.71 19.41 -45.87
N LEU A 5 -21.01 20.22 -45.08
CA LEU A 5 -19.72 19.89 -44.45
C LEU A 5 -19.98 19.13 -43.15
N LEU A 6 -19.67 17.83 -43.14
CA LEU A 6 -19.75 16.97 -41.95
C LEU A 6 -18.39 16.98 -41.23
N LEU A 7 -18.30 17.74 -40.12
CA LEU A 7 -17.13 17.75 -39.23
C LEU A 7 -17.16 16.52 -38.32
N LEU A 8 -16.31 15.52 -38.61
CA LEU A 8 -16.03 14.40 -37.72
C LEU A 8 -15.11 14.87 -36.57
N SER A 9 -15.68 15.09 -35.39
CA SER A 9 -14.92 15.29 -34.15
C SER A 9 -14.38 13.96 -33.63
N LEU A 10 -13.07 13.74 -33.77
CA LEU A 10 -12.33 12.67 -33.11
C LEU A 10 -12.29 12.94 -31.60
N THR A 11 -13.16 12.30 -30.83
CA THR A 11 -13.04 12.27 -29.37
C THR A 11 -11.93 11.29 -29.00
N SER A 12 -10.73 11.81 -28.72
CA SER A 12 -9.66 11.06 -28.08
C SER A 12 -10.10 10.69 -26.65
N GLY A 13 -10.50 9.44 -26.46
CA GLY A 13 -10.82 8.90 -25.14
C GLY A 13 -9.58 8.91 -24.25
N TYR A 14 -9.50 9.88 -23.34
CA TYR A 14 -8.48 9.88 -22.28
C TYR A 14 -8.80 8.72 -21.32
N ALA A 15 -8.00 7.66 -21.35
CA ALA A 15 -8.13 6.56 -20.40
C ALA A 15 -7.80 7.09 -19.00
N GLN A 16 -8.82 7.24 -18.15
CA GLN A 16 -8.61 7.60 -16.75
C GLN A 16 -7.74 6.54 -16.09
N LYS A 17 -6.51 6.90 -15.74
CA LYS A 17 -5.62 6.06 -14.92
C LYS A 17 -6.29 5.88 -13.56
N LYS A 18 -6.81 4.67 -13.29
CA LYS A 18 -7.28 4.31 -11.95
C LYS A 18 -6.07 4.27 -11.03
N PHE A 19 -6.00 5.19 -10.08
CA PHE A 19 -5.01 5.14 -9.02
C PHE A 19 -5.43 4.03 -8.05
N PRO A 20 -4.58 3.01 -7.79
CA PRO A 20 -4.89 2.00 -6.81
C PRO A 20 -4.92 2.65 -5.41
N THR A 21 -6.11 2.77 -4.85
CA THR A 21 -6.30 3.10 -3.44
C THR A 21 -6.19 1.80 -2.65
N SER A 22 -5.07 1.61 -1.95
CA SER A 22 -4.97 0.60 -0.90
C SER A 22 -6.02 0.92 0.17
N GLU A 23 -7.10 0.16 0.24
CA GLU A 23 -8.08 0.25 1.31
C GLU A 23 -7.46 -0.34 2.58
N VAL A 24 -6.97 0.54 3.46
CA VAL A 24 -6.34 0.20 4.73
C VAL A 24 -6.92 1.10 5.83
N ASN A 25 -7.45 0.48 6.89
CA ASN A 25 -8.03 1.18 8.04
C ASN A 25 -7.31 0.81 9.33
N PHE A 26 -7.23 1.75 10.27
CA PHE A 26 -6.72 1.49 11.61
C PHE A 26 -7.71 0.62 12.41
N LEU A 27 -7.18 -0.31 13.20
CA LEU A 27 -7.99 -1.11 14.14
C LEU A 27 -7.53 -0.93 15.59
N ALA A 28 -6.22 -1.03 15.82
CA ALA A 28 -5.62 -0.93 17.15
C ALA A 28 -4.13 -0.61 17.04
N GLY A 29 -3.57 0.00 18.08
CA GLY A 29 -2.15 0.31 18.18
C GLY A 29 -1.71 0.40 19.62
N GLY A 30 -0.40 0.39 19.83
CA GLY A 30 0.23 0.46 21.16
C GLY A 30 1.47 -0.42 21.24
N ASP A 31 2.35 -0.11 22.19
CA ASP A 31 3.60 -0.82 22.48
C ASP A 31 4.49 -1.04 21.25
N GLY A 32 4.51 -0.05 20.35
CA GLY A 32 5.31 -0.12 19.14
C GLY A 32 4.74 -1.03 18.04
N THR A 33 3.47 -1.41 18.15
CA THR A 33 2.76 -2.22 17.17
C THR A 33 1.54 -1.49 16.62
N ILE A 34 1.13 -1.85 15.41
CA ILE A 34 -0.07 -1.33 14.77
C ILE A 34 -0.82 -2.44 14.05
N THR A 35 -2.13 -2.52 14.27
CA THR A 35 -3.04 -3.47 13.63
C THR A 35 -3.93 -2.72 12.66
N MET A 36 -3.96 -3.19 11.42
CA MET A 36 -4.64 -2.54 10.31
C MET A 36 -5.53 -3.54 9.58
N ARG A 37 -6.72 -3.10 9.16
CA ARG A 37 -7.54 -3.85 8.21
C ARG A 37 -7.15 -3.48 6.80
N ALA A 38 -6.59 -4.40 6.04
CA ALA A 38 -6.13 -4.17 4.68
C ALA A 38 -6.81 -5.12 3.68
N ILE A 39 -7.13 -4.59 2.50
CA ILE A 39 -7.64 -5.40 1.39
C ILE A 39 -6.51 -5.72 0.42
N GLY A 40 -6.43 -6.99 0.03
CA GLY A 40 -5.54 -7.46 -1.03
C GLY A 40 -6.30 -8.16 -2.14
N THR A 41 -6.04 -7.77 -3.38
CA THR A 41 -6.54 -8.43 -4.58
C THR A 41 -5.50 -9.42 -5.12
N GLY A 42 -5.93 -10.48 -5.80
CA GLY A 42 -4.99 -11.46 -6.34
C GLY A 42 -5.63 -12.50 -7.25
N SER A 43 -4.80 -13.14 -8.09
CA SER A 43 -5.26 -14.26 -8.92
C SER A 43 -5.55 -15.53 -8.10
N ASN A 44 -4.96 -15.62 -6.91
CA ASN A 44 -5.21 -16.66 -5.90
C ASN A 44 -5.11 -16.05 -4.50
N GLU A 45 -5.51 -16.82 -3.49
CA GLU A 45 -5.55 -16.39 -2.09
C GLU A 45 -4.18 -15.95 -1.58
N GLN A 46 -3.13 -16.73 -1.85
CA GLN A 46 -1.77 -16.40 -1.41
C GLN A 46 -1.30 -15.04 -1.93
N LYS A 47 -1.55 -14.72 -3.21
CA LYS A 47 -1.21 -13.41 -3.78
C LYS A 47 -2.04 -12.29 -3.17
N ALA A 48 -3.31 -12.56 -2.87
CA ALA A 48 -4.20 -11.60 -2.23
C ALA A 48 -3.72 -11.28 -0.80
N ILE A 49 -3.31 -12.29 -0.03
CA ILE A 49 -2.70 -12.11 1.30
C ILE A 49 -1.43 -11.25 1.21
N ILE A 50 -0.50 -11.60 0.30
CA ILE A 50 0.74 -10.84 0.07
C ILE A 50 0.41 -9.38 -0.24
N LEU A 51 -0.56 -9.12 -1.12
CA LEU A 51 -0.91 -7.75 -1.49
C LEU A 51 -1.56 -6.99 -0.33
N ALA A 52 -2.36 -7.64 0.51
CA ALA A 52 -2.93 -7.02 1.71
C ALA A 52 -1.82 -6.59 2.69
N GLU A 53 -0.85 -7.46 2.95
CA GLU A 53 0.31 -7.17 3.81
C GLU A 53 1.15 -6.02 3.23
N GLN A 54 1.47 -6.06 1.94
CA GLN A 54 2.23 -5.00 1.26
C GLN A 54 1.47 -3.67 1.24
N ASN A 55 0.15 -3.69 1.08
CA ASN A 55 -0.70 -2.50 1.18
C ASN A 55 -0.62 -1.87 2.58
N ALA A 56 -0.65 -2.70 3.62
CA ALA A 56 -0.51 -2.23 5.00
C ALA A 56 0.86 -1.54 5.22
N ILE A 57 1.94 -2.18 4.75
CA ILE A 57 3.29 -1.58 4.79
C ILE A 57 3.36 -0.29 3.97
N ASN A 58 2.81 -0.25 2.75
CA ASN A 58 2.83 0.94 1.89
C ASN A 58 2.15 2.14 2.55
N VAL A 59 1.04 1.92 3.23
CA VAL A 59 0.31 3.00 3.92
C VAL A 59 1.17 3.58 5.04
N LEU A 60 1.81 2.74 5.86
CA LEU A 60 2.75 3.22 6.89
C LEU A 60 3.93 3.99 6.28
N LEU A 61 4.46 3.52 5.16
CA LEU A 61 5.64 4.12 4.55
C LEU A 61 5.37 5.47 3.90
N PHE A 62 4.29 5.60 3.12
CA PHE A 62 4.13 6.71 2.16
C PHE A 62 2.88 7.57 2.35
N ARG A 63 1.96 7.16 3.21
CA ARG A 63 0.67 7.86 3.37
C ARG A 63 0.39 8.27 4.82
N GLY A 64 0.88 7.47 5.77
CA GLY A 64 0.40 7.51 7.14
C GLY A 64 -0.98 6.87 7.28
N LEU A 65 -1.38 6.60 8.51
CA LEU A 65 -2.67 6.01 8.83
C LEU A 65 -3.40 6.89 9.86
N PRO A 66 -4.49 7.56 9.45
CA PRO A 66 -5.32 8.35 10.35
C PRO A 66 -5.75 7.56 11.59
N GLU A 67 -6.02 8.29 12.69
CA GLU A 67 -6.46 7.74 13.98
C GLU A 67 -5.46 6.82 14.69
N SER A 68 -4.27 6.59 14.11
CA SER A 68 -3.22 5.77 14.71
C SER A 68 -2.09 6.61 15.34
N GLU A 69 -1.10 5.93 15.93
CA GLU A 69 0.18 6.55 16.36
C GLU A 69 1.07 6.94 15.16
N GLN A 70 0.89 6.29 14.00
CA GLN A 70 1.61 6.59 12.76
C GLN A 70 0.72 7.39 11.80
N LYS A 71 0.30 8.58 12.23
CA LYS A 71 -0.62 9.46 11.44
C LYS A 71 -0.02 9.94 10.14
N GLU A 72 1.27 10.22 10.15
CA GLU A 72 2.02 10.67 8.98
C GLU A 72 2.80 9.52 8.35
N ALA A 73 3.24 9.70 7.10
CA ALA A 73 4.11 8.75 6.44
C ALA A 73 5.45 8.63 7.21
N LEU A 74 5.99 7.41 7.32
CA LEU A 74 7.35 7.22 7.85
C LEU A 74 8.39 7.91 6.95
N ILE A 75 8.15 7.91 5.64
CA ILE A 75 9.02 8.54 4.64
C ILE A 75 8.44 9.91 4.29
N GLY A 76 9.17 10.97 4.64
CA GLY A 76 8.71 12.36 4.50
C GLY A 76 8.81 12.94 3.08
N TYR A 77 9.04 12.11 2.07
CA TYR A 77 9.18 12.52 0.66
C TYR A 77 8.42 11.54 -0.24
N SER A 78 8.25 11.88 -1.53
CA SER A 78 7.29 11.17 -2.38
C SER A 78 7.64 9.70 -2.60
N GLU A 79 6.63 8.82 -2.75
CA GLU A 79 6.84 7.40 -3.04
C GLU A 79 7.70 7.17 -4.29
N ALA A 80 7.49 7.98 -5.34
CA ALA A 80 8.25 7.90 -6.57
C ALA A 80 9.73 8.19 -6.33
N GLU A 81 10.03 9.30 -5.66
CA GLU A 81 11.41 9.70 -5.31
C GLU A 81 12.08 8.70 -4.36
N ALA A 82 11.35 8.19 -3.36
CA ALA A 82 11.84 7.16 -2.45
C ALA A 82 12.25 5.89 -3.19
N LYS A 83 11.38 5.40 -4.06
CA LYS A 83 11.65 4.19 -4.86
C LYS A 83 12.74 4.42 -5.88
N GLU A 84 12.81 5.60 -6.49
CA GLU A 84 13.84 5.92 -7.48
C GLU A 84 15.24 6.03 -6.86
N ASN A 85 15.36 6.72 -5.72
CA ASN A 85 16.63 6.92 -5.04
C ASN A 85 17.12 5.68 -4.28
N ASN A 86 16.21 4.75 -3.93
CA ASN A 86 16.51 3.58 -3.10
C ASN A 86 15.99 2.27 -3.71
N LYS A 87 16.08 2.11 -5.04
CA LYS A 87 15.53 0.95 -5.78
C LYS A 87 15.87 -0.40 -5.14
N GLN A 88 17.17 -0.64 -4.90
CA GLN A 88 17.64 -1.91 -4.35
C GLN A 88 17.06 -2.20 -2.96
N TYR A 89 16.86 -1.17 -2.13
CA TYR A 89 16.25 -1.33 -0.81
C TYR A 89 14.80 -1.77 -0.96
N PHE A 90 14.00 -1.06 -1.76
CA PHE A 90 12.57 -1.36 -1.90
C PHE A 90 12.31 -2.69 -2.63
N GLU A 91 13.13 -3.06 -3.62
CA GLU A 91 13.06 -4.38 -4.27
C GLU A 91 13.28 -5.51 -3.25
N LYS A 92 14.29 -5.39 -2.39
CA LYS A 92 14.55 -6.35 -1.30
C LYS A 92 13.45 -6.33 -0.23
N LEU A 93 12.91 -5.15 0.09
CA LEU A 93 11.82 -4.98 1.04
C LEU A 93 10.59 -5.77 0.58
N TYR A 94 10.07 -5.49 -0.63
CA TYR A 94 8.80 -6.06 -1.10
C TYR A 94 8.89 -7.50 -1.57
N SER A 95 10.07 -7.97 -1.99
CA SER A 95 10.24 -9.37 -2.39
C SER A 95 10.01 -10.33 -1.22
N GLN A 96 10.63 -10.08 -0.07
CA GLN A 96 10.53 -10.97 1.10
C GLN A 96 10.66 -10.28 2.46
N ARG A 97 11.49 -9.23 2.58
CA ARG A 97 11.86 -8.64 3.89
C ARG A 97 10.70 -7.99 4.63
N TYR A 98 9.66 -7.49 3.94
CA TYR A 98 8.51 -6.88 4.60
C TYR A 98 7.86 -7.81 5.62
N LYS A 99 7.94 -9.13 5.40
CA LYS A 99 7.43 -10.16 6.31
C LYS A 99 8.09 -10.14 7.69
N LEU A 100 9.33 -9.64 7.80
CA LEU A 100 10.02 -9.49 9.08
C LEU A 100 9.33 -8.49 10.02
N PHE A 101 8.48 -7.61 9.47
CA PHE A 101 7.73 -6.63 10.24
C PHE A 101 6.27 -7.07 10.47
N ILE A 102 5.80 -8.12 9.80
CA ILE A 102 4.46 -8.66 10.00
C ILE A 102 4.49 -9.59 11.22
N MET A 103 3.71 -9.24 12.25
CA MET A 103 3.56 -10.05 13.45
C MET A 103 2.47 -11.10 13.29
N SER A 104 1.37 -10.74 12.63
CA SER A 104 0.28 -11.66 12.33
C SER A 104 -0.59 -11.14 11.19
N SER A 105 -1.16 -12.05 10.42
CA SER A 105 -2.13 -11.77 9.36
C SER A 105 -3.33 -12.69 9.53
N VAL A 106 -4.49 -12.13 9.89
CA VAL A 106 -5.70 -12.91 10.16
C VAL A 106 -6.76 -12.59 9.09
N PRO A 107 -7.29 -13.60 8.38
CA PRO A 107 -8.34 -13.36 7.39
C PRO A 107 -9.65 -12.95 8.07
N VAL A 108 -10.23 -11.84 7.63
CA VAL A 108 -11.55 -11.33 8.04
C VAL A 108 -12.65 -11.85 7.12
N THR A 109 -12.31 -12.03 5.84
CA THR A 109 -13.22 -12.55 4.82
C THR A 109 -12.58 -13.75 4.13
N ALA A 110 -13.40 -14.63 3.54
CA ALA A 110 -12.89 -15.62 2.60
C ALA A 110 -12.34 -14.95 1.32
N PHE A 111 -11.41 -15.62 0.64
CA PHE A 111 -10.96 -15.20 -0.68
C PHE A 111 -12.08 -15.37 -1.72
N ALA A 112 -12.68 -14.26 -2.13
CA ALA A 112 -13.86 -14.27 -2.99
C ALA A 112 -13.89 -13.07 -3.94
N LYS A 113 -14.75 -13.16 -4.96
CA LYS A 113 -15.01 -12.06 -5.88
C LYS A 113 -15.81 -10.98 -5.14
N GLN A 114 -15.26 -9.77 -5.02
CA GLN A 114 -15.96 -8.65 -4.39
C GLN A 114 -16.76 -7.85 -5.42
N LYS A 115 -17.57 -6.89 -4.95
CA LYS A 115 -18.25 -5.92 -5.82
C LYS A 115 -17.20 -5.19 -6.67
N GLY A 116 -17.29 -5.30 -7.99
CA GLY A 116 -16.25 -4.84 -8.93
C GLY A 116 -15.47 -5.95 -9.63
N GLY A 117 -15.70 -7.20 -9.25
CA GLY A 117 -15.36 -8.38 -10.03
C GLY A 117 -13.93 -8.91 -9.87
N VAL A 118 -13.10 -8.25 -9.07
CA VAL A 118 -11.75 -8.71 -8.73
C VAL A 118 -11.82 -9.59 -7.49
N LYS A 119 -11.12 -10.74 -7.50
CA LYS A 119 -10.99 -11.58 -6.30
C LYS A 119 -10.09 -10.89 -5.28
N SER A 120 -10.54 -10.85 -4.03
CA SER A 120 -9.79 -10.26 -2.93
C SER A 120 -10.08 -10.94 -1.60
N ILE A 121 -9.24 -10.62 -0.63
CA ILE A 121 -9.34 -11.02 0.77
C ILE A 121 -9.14 -9.77 1.64
N THR A 122 -9.89 -9.68 2.73
CA THR A 122 -9.69 -8.67 3.77
C THR A 122 -8.91 -9.32 4.91
N MET A 123 -7.84 -8.67 5.34
CA MET A 123 -6.93 -9.16 6.38
C MET A 123 -6.81 -8.14 7.50
N ASP A 124 -6.78 -8.62 8.74
CA ASP A 124 -6.27 -7.85 9.87
C ASP A 124 -4.77 -8.15 10.02
N VAL A 125 -3.95 -7.15 9.70
CA VAL A 125 -2.49 -7.24 9.63
C VAL A 125 -1.90 -6.48 10.82
N LYS A 126 -1.20 -7.19 11.70
CA LYS A 126 -0.45 -6.59 12.81
C LYS A 126 1.01 -6.42 12.39
N VAL A 127 1.54 -5.22 12.55
CA VAL A 127 2.89 -4.83 12.16
C VAL A 127 3.68 -4.37 13.39
N ASN A 128 4.95 -4.79 13.46
CA ASN A 128 5.94 -4.26 14.39
C ASN A 128 6.48 -2.93 13.83
N LEU A 129 5.89 -1.82 14.28
CA LEU A 129 6.19 -0.48 13.79
C LEU A 129 7.60 -0.03 14.20
N ILE A 130 8.05 -0.38 15.41
CA ILE A 130 9.40 -0.07 15.89
C ILE A 130 10.44 -0.74 15.00
N ALA A 131 10.29 -2.02 14.71
CA ALA A 131 11.24 -2.75 13.86
C ALA A 131 11.27 -2.20 12.43
N LEU A 132 10.10 -1.86 11.87
CA LEU A 132 10.01 -1.24 10.53
C LEU A 132 10.74 0.10 10.50
N ARG A 133 10.50 0.98 11.48
CA ARG A 133 11.17 2.29 11.56
C ARG A 133 12.68 2.13 11.70
N LYS A 134 13.13 1.23 12.58
CA LYS A 134 14.55 0.95 12.79
C LYS A 134 15.23 0.43 11.51
N ASP A 135 14.56 -0.41 10.73
CA ASP A 135 15.08 -0.88 9.45
C ASP A 135 15.28 0.28 8.46
N LEU A 136 14.30 1.19 8.36
CA LEU A 136 14.42 2.38 7.51
C LEU A 136 15.59 3.27 7.94
N GLU A 137 15.78 3.48 9.24
CA GLU A 137 16.91 4.26 9.78
C GLU A 137 18.25 3.58 9.48
N GLN A 138 18.37 2.27 9.73
CA GLN A 138 19.60 1.52 9.51
C GLN A 138 20.01 1.44 8.03
N ASN A 139 19.03 1.51 7.12
CA ASN A 139 19.27 1.52 5.68
C ASN A 139 19.33 2.95 5.10
N ASN A 140 19.39 3.99 5.95
CA ASN A 140 19.46 5.41 5.56
C ASN A 140 18.29 5.89 4.68
N ILE A 141 17.12 5.26 4.81
CA ILE A 141 15.89 5.65 4.08
C ILE A 141 15.24 6.85 4.76
N ILE A 142 15.31 6.89 6.10
CA ILE A 142 14.84 8.01 6.91
C ILE A 142 15.95 8.43 7.88
N ARG A 143 15.89 9.68 8.34
CA ARG A 143 16.83 10.17 9.34
C ARG A 143 16.48 9.57 10.71
N LYS A 144 17.50 9.26 11.50
CA LYS A 144 17.32 8.94 12.92
C LYS A 144 16.89 10.20 13.66
N PHE A 145 15.77 10.14 14.38
CA PHE A 145 15.34 11.23 15.27
C PHE A 145 15.77 10.89 16.70
N GLY A 146 16.67 11.70 17.27
CA GLY A 146 17.13 11.57 18.66
C GLY A 146 18.16 10.45 18.90
N PHE A 147 19.16 10.73 19.75
CA PHE A 147 20.16 9.76 20.21
C PHE A 147 19.71 9.11 21.51
#